data_AF-A0A7X5EAI2-F1
#
_entry.id   AF-A0A7X5EAI2-F1
#
_cell.length_a   1.000
_cell.length_b   1.000
_cell.length_c   1.000
_cell.angle_alpha   90.00
_cell.angle_beta   90.00
_cell.angle_gamma   90.00
#
_symmetry.space_group_name_H-M   'P 1'
#
loop_
_entity.id
_entity.type
_entity.pdbx_description
1 polymer ?
#
loop_
_entity_poly.entity_id
_entity_poly.type
_entity_poly.pdbx_seq_one_letter_code
_entity_poly.pdbx_strand_id
1 'polypeptide(L)'
;MRYHYKKPTIYLSMYGERYICEHPVYSSCTLFKIGEKGLAVIQQRFDAETKSTWWSEVDSWITDDLYLHPGFKEYFENRAGHCADGLYPTVTVRQIMWALKMKPIPRERWETVFDRREI
;
A
#
# COMPACT_ATOMS: atom_id res chain seq x y z
N MET A 1 3.11 -10.00 23.38
CA MET A 1 4.24 -10.04 22.42
C MET A 1 3.80 -9.36 21.13
N ARG A 2 4.35 -8.18 20.81
CA ARG A 2 3.99 -7.45 19.58
C ARG A 2 4.94 -7.89 18.47
N TYR A 3 4.45 -8.72 17.57
CA TYR A 3 5.22 -9.18 16.43
C TYR A 3 5.05 -8.20 15.27
N HIS A 4 6.09 -7.42 14.99
CA HIS A 4 6.11 -6.50 13.86
C HIS A 4 6.88 -7.12 12.68
N TYR A 5 6.52 -6.69 11.47
CA TYR A 5 7.23 -7.08 10.26
C TYR A 5 8.65 -6.53 10.29
N LYS A 6 9.65 -7.38 10.03
CA LYS A 6 11.06 -6.98 10.02
C LYS A 6 11.51 -6.79 8.58
N LYS A 7 12.21 -5.69 8.31
CA LYS A 7 12.78 -5.40 7.00
C LYS A 7 13.79 -6.48 6.60
N PRO A 8 13.67 -7.10 5.42
CA PRO A 8 14.65 -8.04 4.90
C PRO A 8 15.92 -7.32 4.43
N THR A 9 17.07 -8.01 4.48
CA THR A 9 18.40 -7.49 4.11
C THR A 9 18.59 -7.34 2.60
N ILE A 10 17.82 -8.07 1.78
CA ILE A 10 17.86 -8.09 0.31
C ILE A 10 16.41 -8.11 -0.19
N TYR A 11 16.06 -7.25 -1.13
CA TYR A 11 14.75 -7.21 -1.80
C TYR A 11 14.89 -6.73 -3.25
N LEU A 12 13.95 -7.11 -4.11
CA LEU A 12 13.96 -6.89 -5.56
C LEU A 12 12.62 -6.29 -5.95
N SER A 13 12.56 -4.97 -6.16
CA SER A 13 11.32 -4.25 -6.47
C SER A 13 10.77 -4.56 -7.87
N MET A 14 10.33 -5.81 -8.09
CA MET A 14 9.95 -6.35 -9.40
C MET A 14 8.45 -6.24 -9.66
N TYR A 15 7.62 -6.19 -8.62
CA TYR A 15 6.17 -6.41 -8.75
C TYR A 15 5.30 -5.19 -8.49
N GLY A 16 5.84 -4.12 -7.91
CA GLY A 16 5.14 -2.86 -7.69
C GLY A 16 5.83 -1.73 -8.45
N GLU A 17 5.06 -0.98 -9.24
CA GLU A 17 5.57 0.21 -9.93
C GLU A 17 5.20 1.49 -9.18
N ARG A 18 6.07 2.49 -9.25
CA ARG A 18 5.74 3.84 -8.80
C ARG A 18 4.75 4.45 -9.79
N TYR A 19 3.56 4.80 -9.31
CA TYR A 19 2.52 5.43 -10.11
C TYR A 19 2.23 6.84 -9.59
N ILE A 20 2.34 7.82 -10.47
CA ILE A 20 2.03 9.22 -10.18
C ILE A 20 0.61 9.48 -10.67
N CYS A 21 -0.23 10.02 -9.80
CA CYS A 21 -1.62 10.33 -10.12
C CYS A 21 -2.06 11.61 -9.42
N GLU A 22 -3.08 12.27 -9.97
CA GLU A 22 -3.64 13.51 -9.43
C GLU A 22 -4.77 13.21 -8.43
N HIS A 23 -4.49 12.39 -7.42
CA HIS A 23 -5.47 12.14 -6.35
C HIS A 23 -5.50 13.33 -5.37
N PRO A 24 -6.67 13.79 -4.88
CA PRO A 24 -6.77 14.94 -3.97
C PRO A 24 -6.06 14.78 -2.61
N VAL A 25 -5.55 13.58 -2.31
CA VAL A 25 -4.97 13.20 -1.01
C VAL A 25 -3.51 12.77 -1.13
N TYR A 26 -3.08 12.31 -2.31
CA TYR A 26 -1.74 11.80 -2.54
C TYR A 26 -1.35 11.99 -4.01
N SER A 27 -0.08 12.24 -4.29
CA SER A 27 0.41 12.43 -5.66
C SER A 27 1.12 11.20 -6.21
N SER A 28 1.47 10.24 -5.35
CA SER A 28 2.15 9.02 -5.76
C SER A 28 1.81 7.81 -4.89
N CYS A 29 1.77 6.64 -5.51
CA CYS A 29 1.48 5.37 -4.87
C CYS A 29 2.24 4.20 -5.51
N THR A 30 2.35 3.09 -4.80
CA THR A 30 2.77 1.83 -5.40
C THR A 30 1.58 1.18 -6.08
N LEU A 31 1.67 0.93 -7.38
CA LEU A 31 0.62 0.30 -8.16
C LEU A 31 0.99 -1.15 -8.48
N PHE A 32 0.09 -2.07 -8.14
CA PHE A 32 0.11 -3.44 -8.63
C PHE A 32 -0.83 -3.56 -9.82
N LYS A 33 -0.38 -4.14 -10.93
CA LYS A 33 -1.21 -4.39 -12.13
C LYS A 33 -1.19 -5.87 -12.50
N ILE A 34 -2.38 -6.41 -12.79
CA ILE A 34 -2.53 -7.75 -13.35
C ILE A 34 -3.59 -7.63 -14.46
N GLY A 35 -3.15 -7.79 -15.71
CA GLY A 35 -3.98 -7.51 -16.88
C GLY A 35 -4.39 -6.03 -16.95
N GLU A 36 -5.68 -5.76 -17.11
CA GLU A 36 -6.25 -4.41 -17.19
C GLU A 36 -6.67 -3.83 -15.82
N LYS A 37 -6.58 -4.63 -14.76
CA LYS A 37 -6.93 -4.20 -13.40
C LYS A 37 -5.69 -3.75 -12.66
N GLY A 38 -5.86 -2.75 -11.80
CA GLY A 38 -4.82 -2.27 -10.90
C GLY A 38 -5.32 -2.04 -9.48
N LEU A 39 -4.39 -2.07 -8.53
CA LEU A 39 -4.60 -1.77 -7.12
C LEU A 39 -3.49 -0.85 -6.63
N ALA A 40 -3.86 0.38 -6.27
CA ALA A 40 -2.95 1.35 -5.69
C ALA A 40 -2.79 1.07 -4.19
N VAL A 41 -1.55 1.07 -3.72
CA VAL A 41 -1.19 0.89 -2.32
C VAL A 41 -0.39 2.09 -1.85
N ILE A 42 -0.87 2.70 -0.78
CA ILE A 42 -0.27 3.89 -0.17
C ILE A 42 0.18 3.62 1.26
N GLN A 43 1.18 4.37 1.69
CA GLN A 43 1.68 4.39 3.07
C GLN A 43 1.78 5.83 3.54
N GLN A 44 1.31 6.10 4.76
CA GLN A 44 1.49 7.41 5.37
C GLN A 44 2.91 7.52 5.92
N ARG A 45 3.55 8.66 5.64
CA ARG A 45 4.85 9.05 6.19
C ARG A 45 4.69 10.28 7.06
N PHE A 46 5.64 10.45 7.96
CA PHE A 46 5.73 11.56 8.88
C PHE A 46 7.14 12.10 8.91
N ASP A 47 7.25 13.42 8.82
CA ASP A 47 8.49 14.14 9.05
C ASP A 47 8.47 14.74 10.46
N ALA A 48 9.44 14.32 11.28
CA ALA A 48 9.57 14.77 12.65
C ALA A 48 10.04 16.23 12.79
N GLU A 49 10.73 16.77 11.79
CA GLU A 49 11.22 18.15 11.78
C GLU A 49 10.07 19.12 11.49
N THR A 50 9.38 18.91 10.37
CA THR A 50 8.27 19.77 9.93
C THR A 50 6.92 19.44 10.57
N LYS A 51 6.84 18.31 11.32
CA LYS A 51 5.58 17.77 11.88
C LYS A 51 4.50 17.51 10.83
N SER A 52 4.90 17.32 9.57
CA SER A 52 3.97 17.09 8.46
C SER A 52 3.76 15.59 8.23
N THR A 53 2.58 15.24 7.73
CA THR A 53 2.29 13.89 7.23
C THR A 53 1.85 13.95 5.78
N TRP A 54 2.21 12.94 5.01
CA TRP A 54 1.76 12.78 3.62
C TRP A 54 1.64 11.31 3.29
N TRP A 55 0.91 11.02 2.22
CA TRP A 55 0.78 9.68 1.67
C TRP A 55 1.74 9.52 0.49
N SER A 56 2.39 8.36 0.41
CA SER A 56 3.35 8.05 -0.66
C SER A 56 3.32 6.56 -1.01
N GLU A 57 4.15 6.17 -1.97
CA GLU A 57 4.53 4.77 -2.21
C GLU A 57 4.97 4.04 -0.93
N VAL A 58 4.70 2.74 -0.94
CA VAL A 58 5.15 1.78 0.06
C VAL A 58 6.64 1.52 -0.14
N ASP A 59 7.35 1.20 0.94
CA ASP A 59 8.74 0.79 0.82
C ASP A 59 8.88 -0.49 -0.03
N SER A 60 9.85 -0.49 -0.94
CA SER A 60 10.08 -1.53 -1.95
C SER A 60 10.36 -2.94 -1.42
N TRP A 61 10.68 -3.08 -0.14
CA TRP A 61 10.84 -4.40 0.49
C TRP A 61 9.50 -5.01 0.90
N ILE A 62 8.50 -4.19 1.22
CA ILE A 62 7.15 -4.67 1.56
C ILE A 62 6.41 -5.08 0.29
N THR A 63 6.68 -4.42 -0.83
CA THR A 63 5.96 -4.66 -2.09
C THR A 63 6.11 -6.09 -2.59
N ASP A 64 7.32 -6.64 -2.46
CA ASP A 64 7.62 -8.01 -2.90
C ASP A 64 6.93 -9.02 -1.98
N ASP A 65 7.01 -8.78 -0.67
CA ASP A 65 6.39 -9.64 0.34
C ASP A 65 4.86 -9.64 0.25
N LEU A 66 4.27 -8.50 -0.12
CA LEU A 66 2.84 -8.41 -0.42
C LEU A 66 2.50 -9.22 -1.66
N TYR A 67 3.19 -8.99 -2.78
CA TYR A 67 2.86 -9.62 -4.05
C TYR A 67 3.05 -11.14 -4.06
N LEU A 68 4.14 -11.62 -3.45
CA LEU A 68 4.48 -13.04 -3.37
C LEU A 68 3.63 -13.80 -2.33
N HIS A 69 2.82 -13.10 -1.53
CA HIS A 69 1.98 -13.75 -0.54
C HIS A 69 0.90 -14.63 -1.22
N PRO A 70 0.68 -15.88 -0.79
CA PRO A 70 -0.30 -16.78 -1.43
C PRO A 70 -1.73 -16.20 -1.51
N GLY A 71 -2.13 -15.42 -0.51
CA GLY A 71 -3.44 -14.74 -0.47
C GLY A 71 -3.52 -13.42 -1.27
N PHE A 72 -2.42 -12.94 -1.83
CA PHE A 72 -2.39 -11.67 -2.55
C PHE A 72 -3.27 -11.69 -3.79
N LYS A 73 -3.21 -12.76 -4.58
CA LYS A 73 -3.98 -12.87 -5.82
C LYS A 73 -5.49 -12.76 -5.54
N GLU A 74 -5.99 -13.50 -4.56
CA GLU A 74 -7.40 -13.43 -4.15
C GLU A 74 -7.78 -12.03 -3.64
N TYR A 75 -6.92 -11.42 -2.81
CA TYR A 75 -7.15 -10.06 -2.34
C TYR A 75 -7.17 -9.04 -3.49
N PHE A 76 -6.23 -9.17 -4.42
CA PHE A 76 -6.11 -8.33 -5.61
C PHE A 76 -7.36 -8.46 -6.47
N GLU A 77 -7.81 -9.67 -6.81
CA GLU A 77 -9.00 -9.87 -7.65
C GLU A 77 -10.27 -9.26 -7.02
N ASN A 78 -10.37 -9.27 -5.68
CA ASN A 78 -11.49 -8.71 -4.93
C ASN A 78 -11.46 -7.17 -4.79
N ARG A 79 -10.28 -6.54 -4.90
CA ARG A 79 -10.07 -5.11 -4.60
C ARG A 79 -9.63 -4.28 -5.80
N ALA A 80 -8.93 -4.90 -6.74
CA ALA A 80 -8.45 -4.25 -7.94
C ALA A 80 -9.60 -3.94 -8.88
N GLY A 81 -9.43 -2.87 -9.64
CA GLY A 81 -10.43 -2.37 -10.58
C GLY A 81 -9.75 -1.78 -11.80
N HIS A 82 -10.57 -1.39 -12.77
CA HIS A 82 -10.10 -0.65 -13.92
C HIS A 82 -9.69 0.77 -13.49
N CYS A 83 -8.79 1.36 -14.27
CA CYS A 83 -8.45 2.76 -14.12
C CYS A 83 -9.67 3.61 -14.46
N ALA A 84 -10.13 4.44 -13.53
CA ALA A 84 -11.16 5.46 -13.75
C ALA A 84 -10.52 6.82 -13.56
N ASP A 85 -10.51 7.66 -14.60
CA ASP A 85 -9.94 9.02 -14.57
C ASP A 85 -8.47 9.07 -14.09
N GLY A 86 -7.68 8.06 -14.42
CA GLY A 86 -6.28 7.97 -13.98
C GLY A 86 -6.10 7.51 -12.53
N LEU A 87 -7.18 7.08 -11.88
CA LEU A 87 -7.18 6.59 -10.50
C LEU A 87 -7.53 5.10 -10.47
N TYR A 88 -6.81 4.37 -9.60
CA TYR A 88 -7.10 2.98 -9.30
C TYR A 88 -7.70 2.87 -7.90
N PRO A 89 -8.46 1.79 -7.62
CA PRO A 89 -8.86 1.48 -6.25
C PRO A 89 -7.65 1.50 -5.33
N THR A 90 -7.77 2.22 -4.21
CA THR A 90 -6.65 2.51 -3.32
C THR A 90 -6.85 1.87 -1.97
N VAL A 91 -5.78 1.26 -1.45
CA VAL A 91 -5.73 0.68 -0.10
C VAL A 91 -4.46 1.11 0.61
N THR A 92 -4.51 1.12 1.94
CA THR A 92 -3.29 1.33 2.73
C THR A 92 -2.50 0.03 2.86
N VAL A 93 -1.18 0.15 3.00
CA VAL A 93 -0.30 -1.00 3.29
C VAL A 93 -0.78 -1.82 4.49
N ARG A 94 -1.35 -1.17 5.51
CA ARG A 94 -1.87 -1.85 6.71
C ARG A 94 -3.17 -2.62 6.44
N GLN A 95 -4.07 -2.10 5.59
CA GLN A 95 -5.30 -2.79 5.20
C GLN A 95 -4.98 -4.10 4.45
N ILE A 96 -4.03 -4.07 3.50
CA ILE A 96 -3.63 -5.27 2.77
C ILE A 96 -2.88 -6.25 3.66
N MET A 97 -1.92 -5.79 4.49
CA MET A 97 -1.22 -6.67 5.44
C MET A 97 -2.18 -7.38 6.40
N TRP A 98 -3.21 -6.67 6.88
CA TRP A 98 -4.24 -7.26 7.73
C TRP A 98 -5.06 -8.33 7.00
N ALA A 99 -5.50 -8.04 5.77
CA ALA A 99 -6.26 -8.98 4.97
C ALA A 99 -5.47 -10.25 4.64
N LEU A 100 -4.15 -10.12 4.41
CA LEU A 100 -3.23 -11.22 4.18
C LEU A 100 -2.80 -11.94 5.47
N LYS A 101 -3.29 -11.54 6.64
CA LYS A 101 -2.88 -12.07 7.96
C LYS A 101 -1.37 -11.94 8.22
N MET A 102 -0.73 -10.95 7.61
CA MET A 102 0.67 -10.62 7.85
C MET A 102 0.82 -9.82 9.15
N LYS A 103 2.04 -9.82 9.71
CA LYS A 103 2.36 -8.94 10.84
C LYS A 103 2.30 -7.48 10.36
N PRO A 104 1.42 -6.63 10.89
CA PRO A 104 1.33 -5.27 10.40
C PRO A 104 2.52 -4.42 10.86
N ILE A 105 2.82 -3.38 10.09
CA ILE A 105 3.71 -2.29 10.50
C ILE A 105 3.16 -1.69 11.81
N PRO A 106 4.03 -1.33 12.78
CA PRO A 106 3.61 -0.62 13.98
C PRO A 106 2.73 0.57 13.63
N ARG A 107 1.58 0.71 14.31
CA ARG A 107 0.75 1.90 14.18
C ARG A 107 1.37 3.02 14.98
N GLU A 108 1.68 4.12 14.32
CA GLU A 108 2.12 5.34 14.98
C GLU A 108 0.95 6.23 15.39
N ARG A 109 1.16 7.09 16.41
CA ARG A 109 0.11 7.98 16.93
C ARG A 109 -0.33 9.05 15.92
N TRP A 110 0.56 9.43 15.02
CA TRP A 110 0.32 10.43 13.98
C TRP A 110 -0.37 9.87 12.73
N GLU A 111 -0.54 8.54 12.63
CA GLU A 111 -1.23 7.93 11.50
C GLU A 111 -2.72 8.30 11.48
N THR A 112 -3.12 8.91 10.38
CA THR A 112 -4.52 9.16 10.00
C THR A 112 -5.14 7.94 9.32
N VAL A 113 -6.46 7.87 9.32
CA VAL A 113 -7.19 6.80 8.65
C VAL A 113 -7.44 7.21 7.21
N PHE A 114 -6.95 6.42 6.25
CA PHE A 114 -7.42 6.48 4.87
C PHE A 114 -8.63 5.56 4.73
N ASP A 115 -9.63 6.01 3.98
CA ASP A 115 -11.00 5.49 4.03
C ASP A 115 -11.11 3.97 4.13
N ARG A 116 -12.03 3.53 4.99
CA ARG A 116 -12.52 2.16 4.99
C ARG A 116 -13.60 2.15 3.91
N ARG A 117 -13.30 1.56 2.75
CA ARG A 117 -14.25 1.15 1.68
C ARG A 117 -15.63 1.78 1.88
N GLU A 118 -15.93 2.85 1.14
CA GLU A 118 -17.19 3.60 1.22
C GLU A 118 -18.41 2.68 1.37
N ILE A 119 -19.36 3.13 2.20
CA ILE A 119 -20.74 2.64 2.30
C ILE A 119 -21.40 2.69 0.92
#